data_AF-A0A845U1Y8-F1
#
_entry.id   AF-A0A845U1Y8-F1
#
_cell.length_a   1.000
_cell.length_b   1.000
_cell.length_c   1.000
_cell.angle_alpha   90.00
_cell.angle_beta   90.00
_cell.angle_gamma   90.00
#
_symmetry.space_group_name_H-M   'P 1'
#
loop_
_entity.id
_entity.type
_entity.pdbx_description
1 polymer ?
#
loop_
_entity_poly.entity_id
_entity_poly.type
_entity_poly.pdbx_seq_one_letter_code
_entity_poly.pdbx_strand_id
1 'polypeptide(L)'
;MADERPYQTNSAPSVRVRPAAPAAPKVLPPLSATEHARIKATIAIAKEKCPELVQMVKELYALGMIDGWRSVTIKEVKNDIG
;
A
#
# COMPACT_ATOMS: atom_id res chain seq x y z
N MET A 1 -27.17 37.46 -34.96
CA MET A 1 -26.69 37.80 -33.61
C MET A 1 -25.91 36.61 -33.08
N ALA A 2 -24.58 36.69 -33.02
CA ALA A 2 -23.72 35.65 -32.45
C ALA A 2 -23.22 36.17 -31.09
N ASP A 3 -23.62 35.52 -30.01
CA ASP A 3 -23.25 35.87 -28.63
C ASP A 3 -21.83 35.36 -28.37
N GLU A 4 -20.83 36.12 -28.80
CA GLU A 4 -19.42 35.87 -28.47
C GLU A 4 -19.17 36.24 -27.01
N ARG A 5 -19.49 35.33 -26.09
CA ARG A 5 -19.00 35.43 -24.71
C ARG A 5 -17.54 34.99 -24.70
N PRO A 6 -16.58 35.87 -24.37
CA PRO A 6 -15.19 35.45 -24.27
C PRO A 6 -15.08 34.40 -23.17
N TYR A 7 -14.46 33.27 -23.51
CA TYR A 7 -14.05 32.25 -22.57
C TYR A 7 -13.25 32.93 -21.45
N GLN A 8 -13.83 33.00 -20.26
CA GLN A 8 -13.11 33.30 -19.04
C GLN A 8 -12.06 32.20 -18.86
N THR A 9 -10.83 32.49 -19.29
CA THR A 9 -9.65 31.74 -18.87
C THR A 9 -9.58 31.87 -17.36
N ASN A 10 -10.17 30.89 -16.67
CA ASN A 10 -9.89 30.63 -15.27
C ASN A 10 -8.41 30.23 -15.21
N SER A 11 -7.53 31.23 -15.07
CA SER A 11 -6.18 31.05 -14.56
C SER A 11 -6.31 30.58 -13.12
N ALA A 12 -6.59 29.28 -12.96
CA ALA A 12 -6.40 28.62 -11.68
C ALA A 12 -4.93 28.80 -11.30
N PRO A 13 -4.60 29.33 -10.12
CA PRO A 13 -3.23 29.32 -9.66
C PRO A 13 -2.79 27.86 -9.64
N SER A 14 -1.74 27.55 -10.41
CA SER A 14 -1.09 26.25 -10.43
C SER A 14 -0.68 25.93 -9.01
N VAL A 15 -1.54 25.23 -8.26
CA VAL A 15 -1.22 24.65 -6.98
C VAL A 15 -0.09 23.69 -7.28
N ARG A 16 1.15 24.13 -7.05
CA ARG A 16 2.30 23.25 -6.94
C ARG A 16 1.93 22.28 -5.83
N VAL A 17 1.43 21.11 -6.22
CA VAL A 17 1.34 19.96 -5.33
C VAL A 17 2.78 19.70 -4.93
N ARG A 18 3.12 20.16 -3.73
CA ARG A 18 4.42 19.91 -3.12
C ARG A 18 4.60 18.39 -3.17
N PRO A 19 5.70 17.85 -3.72
CA PRO A 19 5.90 16.42 -3.71
C PRO A 19 5.76 15.96 -2.27
N ALA A 20 4.79 15.08 -2.01
CA ALA A 20 4.54 14.56 -0.67
C ALA A 20 5.87 13.97 -0.19
N ALA A 21 6.40 14.54 0.90
CA ALA A 21 7.58 13.98 1.54
C ALA A 21 7.31 12.49 1.83
N PRO A 22 8.33 11.61 1.73
CA PRO A 22 8.16 10.22 2.10
C PRO A 22 7.52 10.15 3.48
N ALA A 23 6.39 9.43 3.57
CA ALA A 23 5.61 9.35 4.79
C ALA A 23 6.55 8.90 5.93
N ALA A 24 6.61 9.68 7.00
CA ALA A 24 7.41 9.33 8.17
C ALA A 24 6.98 7.92 8.66
N PRO A 25 7.92 7.05 9.05
CA PRO A 25 7.59 5.70 9.49
C PRO A 25 6.63 5.79 10.67
N LYS A 26 5.41 5.31 10.45
CA LYS A 26 4.35 5.31 11.46
C LYS A 26 4.84 4.43 12.60
N VAL A 27 4.92 4.98 13.82
CA VAL A 27 5.25 4.18 15.00
C VAL A 27 4.07 3.23 15.23
N LEU A 28 4.25 1.98 14.82
CA LEU A 28 3.20 0.96 14.95
C LEU A 28 3.13 0.46 16.40
N PRO A 29 1.92 0.21 16.91
CA PRO A 29 1.76 -0.34 18.26
C PRO A 29 2.50 -1.68 18.38
N PRO A 30 3.07 -2.01 19.55
CA PRO A 30 3.77 -3.28 19.73
C PRO A 30 2.84 -4.45 19.37
N LEU A 31 3.35 -5.36 18.55
CA LEU A 31 2.66 -6.60 18.19
C LEU A 31 2.49 -7.47 19.45
N SER A 32 1.32 -8.04 19.64
CA SER A 32 1.12 -9.10 20.63
C SER A 32 1.84 -10.38 20.21
N ALA A 33 2.20 -11.24 21.16
CA ALA A 33 2.89 -12.50 20.91
C ALA A 33 2.14 -13.40 19.89
N THR A 34 0.81 -13.36 19.91
CA THR A 34 -0.04 -14.07 18.96
C THR A 34 0.13 -13.55 17.53
N GLU A 35 0.26 -12.24 17.34
CA GLU A 35 0.46 -11.65 16.02
C GLU A 35 1.86 -11.95 15.48
N HIS A 36 2.88 -11.94 16.34
CA HIS A 36 4.22 -12.41 15.99
C HIS A 36 4.22 -13.85 15.47
N ALA A 37 3.50 -14.75 16.14
CA ALA A 37 3.40 -16.15 15.71
C ALA A 37 2.72 -16.28 14.34
N ARG A 38 1.63 -15.52 14.10
CA ARG A 38 0.95 -15.48 12.80
C ARG A 38 1.87 -14.97 11.70
N ILE A 39 2.54 -13.84 11.92
CA ILE A 39 3.48 -13.24 10.97
C ILE A 39 4.60 -14.22 10.63
N LYS A 40 5.16 -14.92 11.62
CA LYS A 40 6.20 -15.93 11.40
C LYS A 40 5.70 -17.08 10.51
N ALA A 41 4.48 -17.56 10.74
CA ALA A 41 3.87 -18.58 9.90
C ALA A 41 3.61 -18.06 8.47
N THR A 42 3.07 -16.84 8.32
CA THR A 42 2.84 -16.21 7.01
C THR A 42 4.13 -16.02 6.23
N ILE A 43 5.22 -15.60 6.89
CA ILE A 43 6.55 -15.48 6.27
C ILE A 43 7.06 -16.85 5.81
N ALA A 44 6.87 -17.91 6.61
CA ALA A 44 7.29 -19.25 6.25
C ALA A 44 6.54 -19.76 5.01
N ILE A 45 5.21 -19.58 4.97
CA ILE A 45 4.36 -19.92 3.82
C ILE A 45 4.78 -19.11 2.59
N ALA A 46 4.98 -17.80 2.74
CA ALA A 46 5.42 -16.96 1.64
C ALA A 46 6.77 -17.42 1.09
N LYS A 47 7.76 -17.71 1.95
CA LYS A 47 9.07 -18.21 1.50
C LYS A 47 8.99 -19.54 0.77
N GLU A 48 8.10 -20.44 1.19
CA GLU A 48 7.95 -21.76 0.57
C GLU A 48 7.15 -21.71 -0.73
N LYS A 49 5.99 -21.02 -0.72
CA LYS A 49 5.03 -21.06 -1.83
C LYS A 49 5.23 -19.92 -2.84
N CYS A 50 5.63 -18.73 -2.37
CA CYS A 50 5.69 -17.51 -3.17
C CYS A 50 6.88 -16.64 -2.74
N PRO A 51 8.13 -17.03 -3.03
CA PRO A 51 9.31 -16.32 -2.54
C PRO A 51 9.38 -14.86 -3.03
N GLU A 52 8.82 -14.57 -4.19
CA GLU A 52 8.65 -13.23 -4.76
C GLU A 52 7.83 -12.27 -3.88
N LEU A 53 6.85 -12.79 -3.14
CA LEU A 53 6.04 -12.02 -2.18
C LEU A 53 6.90 -11.45 -1.06
N VAL A 54 8.00 -12.14 -0.69
CA VAL A 54 8.91 -11.67 0.37
C VAL A 54 9.63 -10.39 -0.05
N GLN A 55 10.06 -10.32 -1.31
CA GLN A 55 10.72 -9.13 -1.85
C GLN A 55 9.70 -7.99 -1.98
N MET A 56 8.52 -8.28 -2.53
CA MET A 56 7.46 -7.29 -2.72
C MET A 56 7.01 -6.66 -1.39
N VAL A 57 6.82 -7.47 -0.33
CA VAL A 57 6.43 -6.96 1.00
C VAL A 57 7.52 -6.06 1.59
N LYS A 58 8.80 -6.37 1.36
CA LYS A 58 9.90 -5.49 1.80
C LYS A 58 9.89 -4.17 1.05
N GLU A 59 9.69 -4.18 -0.26
CA GLU A 59 9.63 -2.98 -1.08
C GLU A 59 8.44 -2.10 -0.71
N LEU A 60 7.26 -2.69 -0.56
CA LEU A 60 6.06 -1.97 -0.13
C LEU A 60 6.19 -1.39 1.28
N TYR A 61 6.87 -2.10 2.20
CA TYR A 61 7.20 -1.57 3.52
C TYR A 61 8.20 -0.41 3.44
N ALA A 62 9.23 -0.52 2.60
CA ALA A 62 10.21 0.55 2.39
C ALA A 62 9.58 1.81 1.75
N LEU A 63 8.56 1.62 0.90
CA LEU A 63 7.77 2.70 0.31
C LEU A 63 6.73 3.29 1.28
N GLY A 64 6.58 2.72 2.49
CA GLY A 64 5.58 3.15 3.48
C GLY A 64 4.13 2.86 3.06
N MET A 65 3.92 1.95 2.09
CA MET A 65 2.59 1.59 1.58
C MET A 65 1.88 0.54 2.45
N ILE A 66 2.64 -0.27 3.18
CA ILE A 66 2.12 -1.29 4.10
C ILE A 66 2.90 -1.29 5.41
N ASP A 67 2.28 -1.81 6.47
CA ASP A 67 2.91 -1.97 7.79
C ASP A 67 3.74 -3.27 7.89
N GLY A 68 4.33 -3.66 6.76
CA GLY A 68 5.08 -4.90 6.57
C GLY A 68 4.20 -6.14 6.66
N TRP A 69 4.75 -7.22 7.21
CA TRP A 69 4.06 -8.51 7.32
C TRP A 69 2.81 -8.49 8.20
N ARG A 70 2.60 -7.42 8.99
CA ARG A 70 1.39 -7.23 9.81
C ARG A 70 0.15 -7.02 8.94
N SER A 71 0.32 -6.35 7.80
CA SER A 71 -0.75 -6.08 6.83
C SER A 71 -0.95 -7.23 5.83
N VAL A 72 -0.07 -8.24 5.85
CA VAL A 72 -0.08 -9.33 4.88
C VAL A 72 -0.84 -10.51 5.46
N THR A 73 -1.93 -10.90 4.78
CA THR A 73 -2.68 -12.11 5.10
C THR A 73 -2.74 -12.98 3.85
N ILE A 74 -2.17 -14.18 3.93
CA ILE A 74 -2.33 -15.18 2.87
C ILE A 74 -3.64 -15.91 3.14
N LYS A 75 -4.64 -15.67 2.29
CA LYS A 75 -5.88 -16.46 2.28
C LYS A 75 -5.78 -17.50 1.19
N GLU A 76 -6.08 -18.74 1.53
CA GLU A 76 -6.32 -19.77 0.52
C GLU A 76 -7.57 -19.35 -0.27
N VAL A 77 -7.38 -19.02 -1.55
CA VAL A 77 -8.51 -18.88 -2.46
C VAL A 77 -8.94 -20.29 -2.76
N LYS A 78 -9.98 -20.76 -2.06
CA LYS A 78 -10.66 -22.00 -2.41
C LYS A 78 -11.20 -21.78 -3.82
N ASN A 79 -10.59 -22.44 -4.80
CA ASN A 79 -11.15 -22.52 -6.14
C ASN A 79 -12.44 -23.35 -6.01
N ASP A 80 -13.55 -22.67 -5.71
CA ASP A 80 -14.89 -23.22 -5.94
C ASP A 80 -15.12 -23.23 -7.45
N ILE A 81 -14.56 -24.25 -8.10
CA ILE A 81 -14.97 -24.71 -9.41
C ILE A 81 -15.92 -25.87 -9.12
N GLY A 82 -17.22 -25.58 -9.09
CA GLY A 82 -18.31 -26.54 -8.90
C GLY A 82 -19.60 -25.97 -9.45
#